data_AF-A0A5K0XMA3-F1
#
_entry.id   AF-A0A5K0XMA3-F1
#
_cell.length_a   1.000
_cell.length_b   1.000
_cell.length_c   1.000
_cell.angle_alpha   90.00
_cell.angle_beta   90.00
_cell.angle_gamma   90.00
#
_symmetry.space_group_name_H-M   'P 1'
#
loop_
_entity.id
_entity.type
_entity.pdbx_description
1 polymer ?
#
loop_
_entity_poly.entity_id
_entity_poly.type
_entity_poly.pdbx_seq_one_letter_code
_entity_poly.pdbx_strand_id
1 'polypeptide(L)' 'YKLVAFISHMGTSTHCGHYVAHVLKEGRWVIFNDAKVGASVDPPRDMGYLYFFERIIE' A
#
# COMPACT_ATOMS: atom_id res chain seq x y z
N TYR A 1 6.94 15.94 0.39
CA TYR A 1 5.98 14.91 0.84
C TYR A 1 6.66 13.54 0.78
N LYS A 2 6.31 12.62 1.68
CA LYS A 2 6.84 11.25 1.74
C LYS A 2 5.70 10.27 1.54
N LEU A 3 5.91 9.23 0.71
CA LEU A 3 4.94 8.16 0.56
C LEU A 3 4.84 7.38 1.88
N VAL A 4 3.63 7.25 2.43
CA VAL A 4 3.39 6.56 3.70
C VAL A 4 2.41 5.40 3.59
N ALA A 5 1.57 5.40 2.57
CA ALA A 5 0.73 4.24 2.26
C ALA A 5 0.32 4.22 0.79
N PHE A 6 -0.03 3.04 0.29
CA PHE A 6 -0.73 2.90 -0.98
C PHE A 6 -1.69 1.72 -0.94
N ILE A 7 -2.79 1.83 -1.67
CA ILE A 7 -3.81 0.79 -1.83
C ILE A 7 -3.70 0.26 -3.25
N SER A 8 -3.60 -1.06 -3.41
CA SER A 8 -3.54 -1.73 -4.70
C SER A 8 -4.87 -2.43 -4.98
N HIS A 9 -5.45 -2.19 -6.16
CA HIS A 9 -6.46 -3.09 -6.73
C HIS A 9 -5.72 -4.19 -7.49
N MET A 10 -5.95 -5.45 -7.12
CA MET A 10 -5.38 -6.61 -7.76
C MET A 10 -6.43 -7.27 -8.64
N GLY A 11 -6.32 -7.05 -9.95
CA GLY A 11 -7.19 -7.63 -10.95
C GLY A 11 -7.12 -6.83 -12.25
N THR A 12 -7.47 -7.45 -13.37
CA THR A 12 -7.55 -6.78 -14.68
C THR A 12 -8.95 -6.22 -14.98
N SER A 13 -9.95 -6.61 -14.18
CA SER A 13 -11.34 -6.19 -14.33
C SER A 13 -11.61 -4.91 -13.56
N THR A 14 -12.35 -3.97 -14.14
CA THR A 14 -12.89 -2.81 -13.42
C THR A 14 -14.07 -3.17 -12.53
N HIS A 15 -14.71 -4.32 -12.76
CA HIS A 15 -15.92 -4.76 -12.04
C HIS A 15 -15.62 -5.64 -10.83
N CYS A 16 -14.41 -6.20 -10.74
CA CYS A 16 -14.01 -7.08 -9.64
C CYS A 16 -12.49 -7.09 -9.45
N GLY A 17 -12.06 -7.51 -8.28
CA GLY A 17 -10.65 -7.68 -7.93
C GLY A 17 -10.50 -7.73 -6.42
N HIS A 18 -9.26 -7.62 -5.96
CA HIS A 18 -8.93 -7.70 -4.53
C HIS A 18 -8.16 -6.46 -4.08
N TYR A 19 -8.54 -5.87 -2.95
CA TYR A 19 -7.85 -4.70 -2.43
C TYR A 19 -6.90 -5.08 -1.29
N VAL A 20 -5.67 -4.60 -1.37
CA VAL A 20 -4.68 -4.69 -0.29
C VAL A 20 -4.08 -3.32 -0.01
N ALA A 21 -3.65 -3.11 1.23
CA ALA A 21 -2.98 -1.87 1.63
C ALA A 21 -1.54 -2.14 2.06
N HIS A 22 -0.63 -1.30 1.59
CA HIS A 22 0.73 -1.24 2.07
C HIS A 22 0.90 0.04 2.87
N VAL A 23 1.36 -0.06 4.11
CA VAL A 23 1.56 1.09 5.01
C VAL A 23 2.97 1.07 5.57
N LEU A 24 3.65 2.21 5.53
CA LEU A 24 4.93 2.44 6.19
C LEU A 24 4.67 2.67 7.68
N LYS A 25 4.98 1.68 8.52
CA LYS A 25 4.89 1.75 9.98
C LYS A 25 6.25 1.54 10.59
N GLU A 26 6.67 2.40 11.52
CA GLU A 26 7.94 2.22 12.26
C GLU A 26 9.16 2.01 11.33
N GLY A 27 9.18 2.69 10.18
CA GLY A 27 10.27 2.57 9.19
C GLY A 27 10.23 1.32 8.30
N ARG A 28 9.26 0.42 8.46
CA ARG A 28 9.08 -0.79 7.64
C ARG A 28 7.73 -0.81 6.92
N TRP A 29 7.69 -1.44 5.77
CA TRP A 29 6.45 -1.62 5.02
C TRP A 29 5.70 -2.84 5.54
N VAL A 30 4.40 -2.68 5.72
CA VAL A 30 3.48 -3.72 6.19
C VAL A 30 2.36 -3.87 5.18
N ILE A 31 2.09 -5.09 4.75
CA ILE A 31 0.92 -5.43 3.94
C ILE A 31 -0.24 -5.81 4.86
N PHE A 32 -1.38 -5.22 4.60
CA PHE A 32 -2.68 -5.55 5.18
C PHE A 32 -3.54 -6.16 4.08
N ASN A 33 -3.79 -7.46 4.21
CA ASN A 33 -4.61 -8.25 3.30
C ASN A 33 -5.70 -8.95 4.12
N ASP A 34 -6.82 -8.26 4.29
CA ASP A 34 -7.91 -8.66 5.18
C ASP A 34 -7.39 -9.02 6.59
N ALA A 35 -7.62 -10.25 7.04
CA ALA A 35 -7.13 -10.75 8.32
C ALA A 35 -5.63 -11.07 8.35
N LYS A 36 -4.95 -11.08 7.19
CA LYS A 36 -3.51 -11.38 7.08
C LYS A 36 -2.72 -10.08 7.11
N VAL A 37 -1.82 -9.98 8.09
CA VAL A 37 -0.91 -8.86 8.25
C VAL A 37 0.53 -9.37 8.19
N GLY A 38 1.37 -8.75 7.38
CA GLY A 38 2.74 -9.24 7.18
C GLY A 38 3.74 -8.13 6.87
N ALA A 39 5.02 -8.40 7.09
CA ALA A 39 6.09 -7.53 6.61
C ALA A 39 6.14 -7.58 5.08
N SER A 40 6.14 -6.42 4.43
CA SER A 40 6.29 -6.29 2.98
C SER A 40 7.70 -5.79 2.69
N VAL A 41 8.62 -6.72 2.43
CA VAL A 41 10.05 -6.40 2.24
C VAL A 41 10.27 -5.64 0.93
N ASP A 42 9.56 -6.06 -0.12
CA ASP A 42 9.61 -5.45 -1.44
C ASP A 42 8.18 -5.06 -1.90
N PRO A 43 7.65 -3.93 -1.40
CA PRO A 43 6.29 -3.51 -1.71
C PRO A 43 6.17 -3.05 -3.18
N PRO A 44 5.15 -3.49 -3.94
CA PRO A 44 4.97 -3.15 -5.36
C PRO A 44 4.42 -1.71 -5.53
N ARG A 45 5.27 -0.71 -5.27
CA ARG A 45 4.90 0.72 -5.23
C ARG A 45 4.48 1.30 -6.58
N ASP A 46 4.75 0.62 -7.68
CA ASP A 46 4.37 0.96 -9.04
C ASP A 46 2.97 0.44 -9.43
N MET A 47 2.43 -0.49 -8.66
CA MET A 47 1.15 -1.17 -8.92
C MET A 47 0.01 -0.68 -7.99
N GLY A 48 0.21 0.43 -7.27
CA GLY A 48 -0.82 1.06 -6.45
C GLY A 48 -1.87 1.80 -7.29
N TYR A 49 -3.11 1.80 -6.79
CA TYR A 49 -4.23 2.55 -7.35
C TYR A 49 -4.44 3.89 -6.63
N LEU A 50 -4.36 3.91 -5.30
CA LEU A 50 -4.43 5.12 -4.48
C LEU A 50 -3.16 5.28 -3.66
N TYR A 51 -2.60 6.47 -3.64
CA TYR A 51 -1.35 6.79 -2.93
C TYR A 51 -1.58 7.86 -1.88
N PHE A 52 -0.99 7.65 -0.71
CA PHE A 52 -1.08 8.55 0.43
C PHE A 52 0.30 9.10 0.75
N PHE A 53 0.42 10.42 0.64
CA PHE A 53 1.64 11.15 0.86
C PHE A 53 1.49 12.05 2.08
N GLU A 54 2.41 11.93 3.03
CA GLU A 54 2.49 12.79 4.21
C GLU A 54 3.36 14.01 3.91
N ARG A 55 2.94 15.20 4.34
CA ARG A 55 3.75 16.41 4.21
C ARG A 55 4.97 16.29 5.13
N ILE A 56 6.15 16.52 4.59
CA ILE A 56 7.37 16.66 5.40
C ILE A 56 7.35 18.09 5.92
N ILE A 57 7.42 18.26 7.24
CA ILE A 57 7.63 19.57 7.86
C ILE A 57 9.14 19.69 8.07
N GLU A 58 9.76 20.63 7.36
CA GLU A 58 11.11 21.10 7.64
C GLU A 58 11.11 22.04 8.85
#